data_AF-K9PNF6-F1
#
_entry.id   AF-K9PNF6-F1
#
_cell.length_a   1.000
_cell.length_b   1.000
_cell.length_c   1.000
_cell.angle_alpha   90.00
_cell.angle_beta   90.00
_cell.angle_gamma   90.00
#
_symmetry.space_group_name_H-M   'P 1'
#
loop_
_entity.id
_entity.type
_entity.pdbx_description
1 polymer ?
#
loop_
_entity_poly.entity_id
_entity_poly.type
_entity_poly.pdbx_seq_one_letter_code
_entity_poly.pdbx_strand_id
1 'polypeptide(L)'
;MHQAKLAKWLLTAAALSTIIVPIGVDAVLLANGHMNNPAWLPHAKLHCAMSFFAAASLGSAALAILQVRPISDRFSMGLAAFLGSAFWIGLIAAGFWPGTSYGFLNDPVLGNIREPELGGIAIYPNVVAALISIAVAISGYRLTDLDKSR
;
A
#
# COMPACT_ATOMS: atom_id res chain seq x y z
N MET A 1 -15.49 21.55 9.51
CA MET A 1 -16.40 20.83 8.56
C MET A 1 -15.76 20.41 7.22
N HIS A 2 -15.33 21.31 6.32
CA HIS A 2 -14.76 20.91 5.02
C HIS A 2 -13.44 20.12 5.16
N GLN A 3 -12.58 20.55 6.09
CA GLN A 3 -11.32 19.87 6.41
C GLN A 3 -11.51 18.49 7.03
N ALA A 4 -12.42 18.36 8.00
CA ALA A 4 -12.77 17.05 8.56
C ALA A 4 -13.27 16.06 7.50
N LYS A 5 -14.14 16.52 6.59
CA LYS A 5 -14.61 15.67 5.49
C LYS A 5 -13.45 15.25 4.59
N LEU A 6 -12.56 16.17 4.22
CA LEU A 6 -11.38 15.88 3.41
C LEU A 6 -10.42 14.90 4.11
N ALA A 7 -10.14 15.11 5.40
CA ALA A 7 -9.32 14.22 6.20
C ALA A 7 -9.85 12.78 6.18
N LYS A 8 -11.16 12.60 6.40
CA LYS A 8 -11.81 11.29 6.34
C LYS A 8 -11.71 10.67 4.95
N TRP A 9 -11.91 11.45 3.88
CA TRP A 9 -11.76 10.96 2.51
C TRP A 9 -10.34 10.47 2.20
N LEU A 10 -9.32 11.22 2.61
CA LEU A 10 -7.92 10.83 2.38
C LEU A 10 -7.57 9.55 3.15
N LEU A 11 -7.98 9.43 4.41
CA LEU A 11 -7.76 8.22 5.20
C LEU A 11 -8.51 7.01 4.63
N THR A 12 -9.76 7.20 4.18
CA THR A 12 -10.52 6.16 3.47
C THR A 12 -9.85 5.76 2.17
N ALA A 13 -9.35 6.72 1.39
CA ALA A 13 -8.64 6.45 0.14
C ALA A 13 -7.36 5.64 0.37
N ALA A 14 -6.57 5.99 1.40
CA ALA A 14 -5.40 5.22 1.79
C ALA A 14 -5.78 3.78 2.19
N ALA A 15 -6.79 3.61 3.04
CA ALA A 15 -7.27 2.29 3.45
C ALA A 15 -7.77 1.44 2.26
N LEU A 16 -8.56 2.02 1.36
CA LEU A 16 -9.02 1.35 0.14
C LEU A 16 -7.88 1.00 -0.81
N SER A 17 -6.89 1.89 -0.96
CA SER A 17 -5.71 1.60 -1.79
C SER A 17 -4.97 0.36 -1.29
N THR A 18 -4.83 0.23 0.03
CA THR A 18 -4.19 -0.92 0.68
C THR A 18 -4.93 -2.23 0.45
N ILE A 19 -6.27 -2.20 0.36
CA ILE A 19 -7.06 -3.40 0.04
C ILE A 19 -6.95 -3.73 -1.45
N ILE A 20 -7.15 -2.72 -2.31
CA ILE A 20 -7.44 -2.93 -3.73
C ILE A 20 -6.17 -3.12 -4.55
N VAL A 21 -5.16 -2.28 -4.33
CA VAL A 21 -4.00 -2.21 -5.24
C VAL A 21 -3.16 -3.49 -5.21
N PRO A 22 -2.80 -4.09 -4.05
CA PRO A 22 -1.98 -5.30 -4.06
C PRO A 22 -2.67 -6.47 -4.77
N ILE A 23 -3.96 -6.67 -4.52
CA ILE A 23 -4.74 -7.74 -5.16
C ILE A 23 -4.93 -7.44 -6.65
N GLY A 24 -5.39 -6.23 -6.98
CA GLY A 24 -5.68 -5.84 -8.35
C GLY A 24 -4.44 -5.82 -9.23
N VAL A 25 -3.29 -5.40 -8.71
CA VAL A 25 -2.05 -5.39 -9.46
C VAL A 25 -1.46 -6.79 -9.54
N ASP A 26 -1.20 -7.46 -8.42
CA ASP A 26 -0.39 -8.68 -8.44
C ASP A 26 -1.19 -9.93 -8.80
N ALA A 27 -2.47 -10.01 -8.41
CA ALA A 27 -3.32 -11.17 -8.72
C ALA A 27 -4.00 -11.06 -10.10
N VAL A 28 -4.16 -9.84 -10.63
CA VAL A 28 -4.91 -9.60 -11.88
C VAL A 28 -4.04 -8.99 -12.97
N LEU A 29 -3.57 -7.76 -12.81
CA LEU A 29 -2.87 -7.05 -13.90
C LEU A 29 -1.50 -7.68 -14.24
N LEU A 30 -0.75 -8.08 -13.21
CA LEU A 30 0.57 -8.68 -13.30
C LEU A 30 0.56 -10.14 -12.85
N ALA A 31 -0.59 -10.81 -13.03
CA ALA A 31 -0.77 -12.20 -12.60
C ALA A 31 0.33 -13.12 -13.15
N ASN A 32 0.75 -12.93 -14.39
CA ASN A 32 1.80 -13.74 -15.03
C ASN A 32 3.19 -13.53 -14.42
N GLY A 33 3.44 -12.39 -13.75
CA GLY A 33 4.64 -12.16 -12.95
C GLY A 33 4.56 -12.68 -11.52
N HIS A 34 3.35 -12.99 -11.04
CA HIS A 34 3.07 -13.40 -9.67
C HIS A 34 2.29 -14.73 -9.62
N MET A 35 0.97 -14.68 -9.39
CA MET A 35 0.16 -15.86 -9.07
C MET A 35 0.10 -16.92 -10.18
N ASN A 36 0.13 -16.48 -11.44
CA ASN A 36 0.15 -17.36 -12.61
C ASN A 36 1.56 -17.69 -13.09
N ASN A 37 2.62 -17.12 -12.49
CA ASN A 37 4.00 -17.39 -12.88
C ASN A 37 4.33 -18.87 -12.63
N PRO A 38 4.60 -19.69 -13.67
CA PRO A 38 4.93 -21.11 -13.49
C PRO A 38 6.32 -21.35 -12.88
N ALA A 39 7.22 -20.36 -12.94
CA ALA A 39 8.56 -20.47 -12.36
C ALA A 39 8.57 -20.22 -10.84
N TRP A 40 7.53 -19.59 -10.29
CA TRP A 40 7.38 -19.42 -8.85
C TRP A 40 7.00 -20.74 -8.18
N LEU A 41 7.83 -21.16 -7.22
CA LEU A 41 7.50 -22.29 -6.35
C LEU A 41 6.15 -22.05 -5.66
N PRO A 42 5.35 -23.10 -5.39
CA PRO A 42 4.08 -22.95 -4.68
C PRO A 42 4.18 -22.17 -3.37
N HIS A 43 5.31 -22.27 -2.66
CA HIS A 43 5.56 -21.52 -1.44
C HIS A 43 5.70 -20.00 -1.66
N ALA A 44 6.31 -19.55 -2.77
CA ALA A 44 6.37 -18.13 -3.10
C ALA A 44 4.97 -17.55 -3.37
N LYS A 45 4.11 -18.34 -4.03
CA LYS A 45 2.70 -17.98 -4.26
C LYS A 45 1.92 -17.90 -2.95
N LEU A 46 2.20 -18.76 -1.98
CA LEU A 46 1.64 -18.67 -0.63
C LEU A 46 2.00 -17.33 0.03
N HIS A 47 3.27 -16.92 0.03
CA HIS A 47 3.68 -15.62 0.62
C HIS A 47 3.07 -14.43 -0.10
N CYS A 48 2.92 -14.50 -1.42
CA CYS A 48 2.21 -13.49 -2.22
C CYS A 48 0.72 -13.40 -1.81
N ALA A 49 0.02 -14.53 -1.73
CA ALA A 49 -1.37 -14.58 -1.27
C ALA A 49 -1.52 -14.13 0.19
N MET A 50 -0.60 -14.50 1.09
CA MET A 50 -0.57 -14.01 2.46
C MET A 50 -0.46 -12.47 2.51
N SER A 51 0.34 -11.89 1.61
CA SER A 51 0.49 -10.43 1.50
C SER A 51 -0.82 -9.76 1.06
N PHE A 52 -1.59 -10.38 0.16
CA PHE A 52 -2.93 -9.90 -0.22
C PHE A 52 -3.89 -9.84 0.96
N PHE A 53 -3.96 -10.94 1.73
CA PHE A 53 -4.86 -11.02 2.87
C PHE A 53 -4.39 -10.11 4.01
N ALA A 54 -3.08 -9.98 4.24
CA ALA A 54 -2.54 -9.02 5.19
C ALA A 54 -2.94 -7.59 4.81
N ALA A 55 -2.79 -7.19 3.54
CA ALA A 55 -3.20 -5.88 3.06
C ALA A 55 -4.71 -5.65 3.22
N ALA A 56 -5.51 -6.63 2.82
CA ALA A 56 -6.97 -6.59 2.98
C ALA A 56 -7.39 -6.45 4.46
N SER A 57 -6.77 -7.21 5.37
CA SER A 57 -7.03 -7.12 6.81
C SER A 57 -6.64 -5.76 7.39
N LEU A 58 -5.46 -5.24 7.05
CA LEU A 58 -4.96 -3.94 7.53
C LEU A 58 -5.85 -2.78 7.05
N GLY A 59 -6.17 -2.75 5.75
CA GLY A 59 -7.05 -1.73 5.18
C GLY A 59 -8.48 -1.82 5.72
N SER A 60 -9.01 -3.03 5.91
CA SER A 60 -10.35 -3.22 6.49
C SER A 60 -10.42 -2.79 7.95
N ALA A 61 -9.38 -3.07 8.73
CA ALA A 61 -9.28 -2.58 10.11
C ALA A 61 -9.23 -1.04 10.16
N ALA A 62 -8.50 -0.40 9.25
CA ALA A 62 -8.50 1.06 9.13
C ALA A 62 -9.91 1.60 8.78
N LEU A 63 -10.61 1.01 7.81
CA LEU A 63 -11.98 1.40 7.46
C LEU A 63 -12.95 1.24 8.63
N ALA A 64 -12.87 0.13 9.37
CA ALA A 64 -13.70 -0.10 10.54
C ALA A 64 -13.51 1.00 11.58
N ILE A 65 -12.26 1.39 11.87
CA ILE A 65 -11.95 2.50 12.77
C ILE A 65 -12.55 3.81 12.25
N LEU A 66 -12.35 4.15 10.97
CA LEU A 66 -12.86 5.39 10.36
C LEU A 66 -14.39 5.44 10.34
N GLN A 67 -15.07 4.30 10.28
CA GLN A 67 -16.53 4.21 10.30
C GLN A 67 -17.09 4.50 11.69
N VAL A 68 -16.50 3.94 12.74
CA VAL A 68 -17.09 3.96 14.09
C VAL A 68 -16.53 5.04 15.00
N ARG A 69 -15.35 5.59 14.70
CA ARG A 69 -14.69 6.60 15.55
C ARG A 69 -14.92 8.02 15.01
N PRO A 70 -15.17 8.99 15.90
CA PRO A 70 -15.26 10.38 15.48
C PRO A 70 -13.88 10.88 15.01
N ILE A 71 -13.87 11.79 14.04
CA ILE A 71 -12.62 12.29 13.48
C ILE A 71 -11.78 13.11 14.47
N SER A 72 -12.41 13.61 15.52
CA SER A 72 -11.74 14.30 16.64
C SER A 72 -10.92 13.36 17.53
N ASP A 73 -11.13 12.03 17.43
CA ASP A 73 -10.34 11.00 18.10
C ASP A 73 -9.02 10.78 17.36
N ARG A 74 -8.01 11.57 17.77
CA ARG A 74 -6.67 11.60 17.18
C ARG A 74 -5.95 10.27 17.25
N PHE A 75 -6.09 9.52 18.34
CA PHE A 75 -5.44 8.22 18.46
C PHE A 75 -6.03 7.25 17.43
N SER A 76 -7.37 7.19 17.34
CA SER A 76 -8.05 6.35 16.35
C SER A 76 -7.71 6.76 14.91
N MET A 77 -7.66 8.06 14.60
CA MET A 77 -7.29 8.53 13.25
C MET A 77 -5.82 8.22 12.92
N GLY A 78 -4.92 8.32 13.91
CA GLY A 78 -3.52 7.93 13.74
C GLY A 78 -3.37 6.43 13.52
N LEU A 79 -4.10 5.61 14.27
CA LEU A 79 -4.12 4.16 14.10
C LEU A 79 -4.70 3.77 12.73
N ALA A 80 -5.78 4.40 12.29
CA ALA A 80 -6.33 4.18 10.96
C ALA A 80 -5.34 4.57 9.84
N ALA A 81 -4.63 5.70 10.00
CA ALA A 81 -3.59 6.12 9.06
C ALA A 81 -2.43 5.12 9.00
N PHE A 82 -1.97 4.63 10.16
CA PHE A 82 -0.93 3.61 10.25
C PHE A 82 -1.38 2.30 9.60
N LEU A 83 -2.53 1.75 9.98
CA LEU A 83 -3.04 0.49 9.41
C LEU A 83 -3.29 0.61 7.91
N GLY A 84 -3.86 1.74 7.47
CA GLY A 84 -4.04 2.05 6.06
C GLY A 84 -2.75 2.29 5.27
N SER A 85 -1.59 2.36 5.93
CA SER A 85 -0.27 2.52 5.30
C SER A 85 0.73 1.40 5.60
N ALA A 86 0.43 0.50 6.55
CA ALA A 86 1.38 -0.49 7.06
C ALA A 86 1.87 -1.47 6.00
N PHE A 87 1.00 -1.88 5.06
CA PHE A 87 1.40 -2.70 3.92
C PHE A 87 2.44 -1.99 3.04
N TRP A 88 2.21 -0.70 2.73
CA TRP A 88 3.10 0.12 1.90
C TRP A 88 4.45 0.36 2.59
N ILE A 89 4.44 0.58 3.90
CA ILE A 89 5.65 0.67 4.71
C ILE A 89 6.41 -0.67 4.65
N GLY A 90 5.70 -1.79 4.80
CA GLY A 90 6.27 -3.14 4.67
C GLY A 90 6.88 -3.39 3.28
N LEU A 91 6.23 -2.94 2.21
CA LEU A 91 6.77 -3.02 0.85
C LEU A 91 8.11 -2.28 0.75
N ILE A 92 8.17 -1.00 1.16
CA ILE A 92 9.41 -0.21 1.14
C ILE A 92 10.48 -0.83 2.07
N ALA A 93 10.07 -1.41 3.19
CA ALA A 93 10.99 -2.06 4.10
C ALA A 93 11.57 -3.37 3.51
N ALA A 94 10.82 -4.06 2.65
CA ALA A 94 11.24 -5.31 2.03
C ALA A 94 12.54 -5.16 1.24
N GLY A 95 12.77 -4.01 0.56
CA GLY A 95 14.00 -3.77 -0.18
C GLY A 95 15.27 -3.68 0.66
N PHE A 96 15.17 -3.56 2.00
CA PHE A 96 16.33 -3.70 2.88
C PHE A 96 16.67 -5.17 3.18
N TRP A 97 15.78 -6.10 2.83
CA TRP A 97 15.99 -7.52 3.04
C TRP A 97 16.79 -8.13 1.88
N PRO A 98 17.92 -8.82 2.15
CA PRO A 98 18.74 -9.42 1.11
C PRO A 98 17.95 -10.38 0.21
N GLY A 99 18.16 -10.27 -1.11
CA GLY A 99 17.55 -11.15 -2.11
C GLY A 99 16.11 -10.78 -2.50
N THR A 100 15.57 -9.65 -2.02
CA THR A 100 14.31 -9.11 -2.52
C THR A 100 14.53 -8.14 -3.68
N SER A 101 13.48 -7.93 -4.50
CA SER A 101 13.47 -6.97 -5.60
C SER A 101 12.11 -6.31 -5.70
N TYR A 102 12.08 -5.02 -6.05
CA TYR A 102 10.84 -4.29 -6.36
C TYR A 102 10.34 -4.52 -7.79
N GLY A 103 11.21 -5.01 -8.67
CA GLY A 103 10.94 -5.24 -10.08
C GLY A 103 11.11 -6.69 -10.49
N PHE A 104 10.89 -6.97 -11.76
CA PHE A 104 10.94 -8.33 -12.34
C PHE A 104 12.26 -8.64 -13.08
N LEU A 105 13.34 -7.91 -12.77
CA LEU A 105 14.61 -8.15 -13.44
C LEU A 105 15.08 -9.59 -13.18
N ASN A 106 15.46 -10.29 -14.25
CA ASN A 106 15.83 -11.72 -14.25
C ASN A 106 14.68 -12.68 -13.93
N ASP A 107 13.41 -12.27 -14.07
CA ASP A 107 12.31 -13.21 -13.98
C ASP A 107 12.37 -14.23 -15.14
N PRO A 108 12.32 -15.56 -14.88
CA PRO A 108 12.46 -16.57 -15.93
C PRO A 108 11.32 -16.58 -16.97
N VAL A 109 10.18 -15.96 -16.65
CA VAL A 109 8.96 -15.98 -17.47
C VAL A 109 8.72 -14.62 -18.12
N LEU A 110 8.83 -13.53 -17.36
CA LEU A 110 8.69 -12.17 -17.86
C LEU A 110 9.96 -11.64 -18.53
N GLY A 111 11.09 -12.30 -18.32
CA GLY A 111 12.39 -11.90 -18.87
C GLY A 111 12.92 -10.63 -18.21
N ASN A 112 13.71 -9.87 -18.97
CA ASN A 112 14.37 -8.66 -18.48
C ASN A 112 13.50 -7.41 -18.71
N ILE A 113 12.36 -7.35 -18.02
CA ILE A 113 11.59 -6.10 -17.96
C ILE A 113 12.45 -5.07 -17.24
N ARG A 114 12.88 -4.05 -17.99
CA ARG A 114 13.61 -2.91 -17.43
C ARG A 114 12.61 -1.96 -16.79
N GLU A 115 12.95 -1.53 -15.59
CA GLU A 115 12.19 -0.50 -14.91
C GLU A 115 12.37 0.86 -15.61
N PRO A 116 11.37 1.74 -15.55
CA PRO A 116 11.54 3.13 -15.98
C PRO A 116 12.73 3.78 -15.26
N GLU A 117 13.54 4.55 -15.98
CA GLU A 117 14.67 5.27 -15.40
C GLU A 117 14.50 6.78 -15.57
N LEU A 118 14.87 7.53 -14.53
CA LEU A 118 14.95 8.99 -14.59
C LEU A 118 16.36 9.42 -14.19
N GLY A 119 17.12 9.98 -15.13
CA GLY A 119 18.51 10.38 -14.88
C GLY A 119 19.44 9.20 -14.51
N GLY A 120 19.16 8.00 -15.02
CA GLY A 120 19.92 6.78 -14.71
C GLY A 120 19.55 6.11 -13.38
N ILE A 121 18.51 6.59 -12.69
CA ILE A 121 17.99 5.99 -11.46
C ILE A 121 16.72 5.22 -11.79
N ALA A 122 16.68 3.93 -11.43
CA ALA A 122 15.50 3.10 -11.59
C ALA A 122 14.34 3.61 -10.72
N ILE A 123 13.17 3.75 -11.31
CA ILE A 123 11.93 4.18 -10.68
C ILE A 123 10.99 2.98 -10.64
N TYR A 124 10.80 2.45 -9.44
CA TYR A 124 9.90 1.32 -9.21
C TYR A 124 8.46 1.81 -8.99
N PRO A 125 7.50 1.49 -9.89
CA PRO A 125 6.14 2.03 -9.80
C PRO A 125 5.41 1.66 -8.50
N ASN A 126 5.68 0.47 -7.95
CA ASN A 126 5.14 0.02 -6.67
C ASN A 126 5.68 0.84 -5.47
N VAL A 127 6.95 1.23 -5.49
CA VAL A 127 7.54 2.13 -4.48
C VAL A 127 6.94 3.53 -4.59
N VAL A 128 6.78 4.05 -5.80
CA VAL A 128 6.10 5.34 -6.02
C VAL A 128 4.66 5.30 -5.50
N ALA A 129 3.91 4.25 -5.82
CA ALA A 129 2.56 4.05 -5.31
C ALA A 129 2.52 3.98 -3.77
N ALA A 130 3.47 3.27 -3.16
CA ALA A 130 3.62 3.19 -1.72
C ALA A 130 3.84 4.57 -1.07
N LEU A 131 4.76 5.36 -1.63
CA LEU A 131 5.04 6.72 -1.16
C LEU A 131 3.82 7.63 -1.27
N ILE A 132 3.08 7.55 -2.39
CA ILE A 132 1.84 8.31 -2.58
C ILE A 132 0.79 7.90 -1.54
N SER A 133 0.54 6.59 -1.36
CA SER A 133 -0.43 6.09 -0.38
C SER A 133 -0.09 6.50 1.05
N ILE A 134 1.19 6.44 1.43
CA ILE A 134 1.68 6.90 2.73
C ILE A 134 1.48 8.42 2.88
N ALA A 135 1.83 9.20 1.86
CA ALA A 135 1.65 10.65 1.88
C ALA A 135 0.17 11.06 2.00
N VAL A 136 -0.73 10.34 1.33
CA VAL A 136 -2.19 10.51 1.46
C VAL A 136 -2.65 10.21 2.88
N ALA A 137 -2.20 9.10 3.49
CA ALA A 137 -2.54 8.76 4.87
C ALA A 137 -2.04 9.82 5.87
N ILE A 138 -0.78 10.26 5.73
CA ILE A 138 -0.19 11.31 6.58
C ILE A 138 -0.96 12.62 6.42
N SER A 139 -1.28 13.02 5.18
CA SER A 139 -2.03 14.24 4.90
C SER A 139 -3.43 14.19 5.52
N GLY A 140 -4.13 13.06 5.37
CA GLY A 140 -5.42 12.81 6.01
C GLY A 140 -5.34 12.94 7.53
N TYR A 141 -4.33 12.33 8.15
CA TYR A 141 -4.10 12.44 9.58
C TYR A 141 -3.80 13.87 10.04
N ARG A 142 -2.90 14.60 9.34
CA ARG A 142 -2.55 15.99 9.69
C ARG A 142 -3.75 16.93 9.62
N LEU A 143 -4.65 16.74 8.66
CA LEU A 143 -5.86 17.55 8.55
C LEU A 143 -6.85 17.35 9.72
N THR A 144 -6.73 16.26 10.49
CA THR A 144 -7.53 16.07 11.72
C THR A 144 -7.12 17.02 12.86
N ASP A 145 -5.91 17.59 12.83
CA ASP A 145 -5.46 18.60 13.81
C ASP A 145 -6.11 19.97 13.57
N LEU A 146 -6.30 20.35 12.31
CA LEU A 146 -6.75 21.69 11.94
C LEU A 146 -8.21 21.95 12.34
N ASP A 147 -9.04 20.90 12.40
CA ASP A 147 -10.45 21.00 12.80
C ASP A 147 -10.63 21.28 14.31
N LYS A 148 -9.59 21.11 15.15
CA LYS A 148 -9.62 21.51 16.58
C LYS A 148 -9.24 22.97 16.83
N SER A 149 -8.60 23.63 15.86
CA SER A 149 -8.07 25.00 15.99
C SER A 149 -9.08 26.09 15.58
N ARG A 150 -10.33 25.71 15.30
CA ARG A 150 -11.44 26.58 14.91
C ARG A 150 -12.67 26.24 15.75
#